data_AF-A0A974Y1B4-F1
#
_entry.id   AF-A0A974Y1B4-F1
#
_cell.length_a   1.000
_cell.length_b   1.000
_cell.length_c   1.000
_cell.angle_alpha   90.00
_cell.angle_beta   90.00
_cell.angle_gamma   90.00
#
_symmetry.space_group_name_H-M   'P 1'
#
loop_
_entity.id
_entity.type
_entity.pdbx_description
1 polymer ?
#
loop_
_entity_poly.entity_id
_entity_poly.type
_entity_poly.pdbx_seq_one_letter_code
_entity_poly.pdbx_strand_id
1 'polypeptide(L)'
;MIESQPRNAPCSCGSGRRYKHCHGAIVNEGSGFPGDVREGMPKNAGRLPRLMVSVEAELSRAIKRISGVRIDSILGKTAEKNADFLFDRHSVIAELKELEVDQIASDRFMEKCTAIYERYRSEGKLSHQAFGTVRLSTEGLPEEFTREIADLYAVPISRVIRSADEQIKSTRRLLDRSGHLGLLILVNNGNTALDPKHVIWSLGRHLGGAEFPNINSVVFFTVNMPVESDEVELLGEMDLHVWYSAGRREFDRVEEHFLELLRKSWFSHLASLGAPVAELPGAMDQLRSLRNSRKPSE
;
A
#
# COMPACT_ATOMS: atom_id res chain seq x y z
N MET A 1 27.22 -30.83 8.43
CA MET A 1 28.27 -29.80 8.65
C MET A 1 28.29 -28.93 7.42
N ILE A 2 27.69 -27.73 7.47
CA ILE A 2 27.70 -26.78 6.35
C ILE A 2 28.92 -25.91 6.56
N GLU A 3 29.94 -26.06 5.70
CA GLU A 3 31.13 -25.21 5.72
C GLU A 3 30.71 -23.74 5.51
N SER A 4 30.95 -22.90 6.51
CA SER A 4 30.73 -21.46 6.42
C SER A 4 31.71 -20.87 5.42
N GLN A 5 31.21 -20.36 4.29
CA GLN A 5 32.05 -19.78 3.23
C GLN A 5 32.83 -18.56 3.78
N PRO A 6 34.15 -18.45 3.57
CA PRO A 6 34.94 -17.35 4.12
C PRO A 6 34.49 -15.99 3.59
N ARG A 7 34.34 -14.98 4.45
CA ARG A 7 33.78 -13.65 4.09
C ARG A 7 34.48 -12.95 2.91
N ASN A 8 35.78 -13.17 2.73
CA ASN A 8 36.56 -12.57 1.63
C ASN A 8 36.68 -13.46 0.38
N ALA A 9 36.11 -14.68 0.40
CA ALA A 9 36.12 -15.57 -0.76
C ALA A 9 35.24 -15.00 -1.90
N PRO A 10 35.51 -15.36 -3.16
CA PRO A 10 34.61 -15.09 -4.27
C PRO A 10 33.21 -15.65 -3.99
N CYS A 11 32.18 -14.88 -4.31
CA CYS A 11 30.80 -15.32 -4.12
C CYS A 11 30.45 -16.40 -5.15
N SER A 12 29.80 -17.49 -4.70
CA SER A 12 29.44 -18.64 -5.54
C SER A 12 28.32 -18.36 -6.54
N CYS A 13 27.66 -17.20 -6.49
CA CYS A 13 26.57 -16.85 -7.42
C CYS A 13 27.04 -16.29 -8.77
N GLY A 14 28.35 -16.28 -9.05
CA GLY A 14 28.88 -15.79 -10.32
C GLY A 14 28.92 -14.27 -10.47
N SER A 15 28.63 -13.49 -9.42
CA SER A 15 28.60 -12.03 -9.46
C SER A 15 29.98 -11.36 -9.60
N GLY A 16 31.07 -12.12 -9.50
CA GLY A 16 32.44 -11.60 -9.46
C GLY A 16 32.81 -10.82 -8.19
N ARG A 17 31.88 -10.66 -7.23
CA ARG A 17 32.10 -9.96 -5.95
C ARG A 17 32.53 -10.93 -4.85
N ARG A 18 33.18 -10.41 -3.79
CA ARG A 18 33.47 -11.21 -2.59
C ARG A 18 32.18 -11.47 -1.80
N TYR A 19 32.11 -12.62 -1.11
CA TYR A 19 30.91 -13.08 -0.39
C TYR A 19 30.31 -12.01 0.54
N LYS A 20 31.13 -11.28 1.30
CA LYS A 20 30.70 -10.18 2.19
C LYS A 20 30.05 -8.97 1.50
N HIS A 21 30.23 -8.81 0.20
CA HIS A 21 29.66 -7.72 -0.61
C HIS A 21 28.51 -8.21 -1.51
N CYS A 22 28.07 -9.45 -1.32
CA CYS A 22 26.99 -10.06 -2.09
C CYS A 22 25.93 -10.65 -1.17
N HIS A 23 26.24 -11.72 -0.45
CA HIS A 23 25.30 -12.44 0.43
C HIS A 23 25.69 -12.40 1.91
N GLY A 24 26.93 -12.03 2.23
CA GLY A 24 27.44 -11.93 3.60
C GLY A 24 27.41 -10.53 4.19
N ALA A 25 26.53 -9.65 3.69
CA ALA A 25 26.35 -8.31 4.22
C ALA A 25 25.46 -8.38 5.47
N ILE A 26 26.09 -8.42 6.64
CA ILE A 26 25.45 -8.12 7.92
C ILE A 26 25.71 -6.64 8.16
N VAL A 27 24.68 -5.81 8.04
CA VAL A 27 24.71 -4.43 8.52
C VAL A 27 24.28 -4.44 9.98
N ASN A 28 25.19 -4.03 10.87
CA ASN A 28 24.86 -3.64 12.22
C ASN A 28 25.56 -2.29 12.50
N GLU A 29 24.85 -1.47 13.27
CA GLU A 29 24.93 -0.01 13.37
C GLU A 29 26.26 0.57 13.87
N GLY A 30 26.53 1.81 13.45
CA GLY A 30 27.18 2.82 14.28
C GLY A 30 28.70 2.74 14.50
N SER A 31 29.48 3.40 13.65
CA SER A 31 30.69 4.14 14.06
C SER A 31 31.20 5.00 12.90
N GLY A 32 31.27 6.32 13.12
CA GLY A 32 31.72 7.29 12.13
C GLY A 32 33.23 7.37 11.90
N PHE A 33 33.58 8.40 11.11
CA PHE A 33 34.91 8.92 10.69
C PHE A 33 35.47 8.41 9.34
N PRO A 34 36.39 9.15 8.70
CA PRO A 34 36.17 10.41 8.00
C PRO A 34 36.75 10.36 6.58
N GLY A 35 36.19 11.10 5.64
CA GLY A 35 36.75 11.09 4.29
C GLY A 35 35.89 11.84 3.32
N ASP A 36 36.09 13.15 3.35
CA ASP A 36 35.61 14.08 2.34
C ASP A 36 36.10 13.62 0.95
N VAL A 37 35.18 13.10 0.15
CA VAL A 37 35.29 13.05 -1.32
C VAL A 37 33.97 13.56 -1.88
N ARG A 38 33.65 14.82 -1.54
CA ARG A 38 32.64 15.60 -2.26
C ARG A 38 33.33 16.49 -3.28
N GLU A 39 33.83 15.91 -4.37
CA GLU A 39 34.13 16.70 -5.56
C GLU A 39 34.00 15.84 -6.82
N GLY A 40 32.98 16.15 -7.64
CA GLY A 40 32.87 15.61 -9.00
C GLY A 40 31.57 14.90 -9.40
N MET A 41 30.63 14.65 -8.48
CA MET A 41 29.34 14.06 -8.88
C MET A 41 28.40 15.15 -9.41
N PRO A 42 27.88 15.05 -10.65
CA PRO A 42 26.92 16.01 -11.16
C PRO A 42 25.68 16.02 -10.25
N LYS A 43 25.35 17.19 -9.69
CA LYS A 43 24.21 17.39 -8.77
C LYS A 43 22.83 17.18 -9.41
N ASN A 44 22.77 16.71 -10.67
CA ASN A 44 21.57 16.44 -11.44
C ASN A 44 21.69 15.12 -12.22
N ALA A 45 22.08 14.03 -11.54
CA ALA A 45 21.63 12.72 -12.03
C ALA A 45 20.13 12.67 -11.74
N GLY A 46 19.31 13.04 -12.73
CA GLY A 46 17.86 13.03 -12.58
C GLY A 46 17.42 11.63 -12.16
N ARG A 47 16.61 11.55 -11.09
CA ARG A 47 15.94 10.31 -10.67
C ARG A 47 15.33 9.67 -11.91
N LEU A 48 15.58 8.37 -12.13
CA LEU A 48 14.95 7.64 -13.23
C LEU A 48 13.43 7.88 -13.22
N PRO A 49 12.79 8.04 -14.40
CA PRO A 49 11.37 8.29 -14.48
C PRO A 49 10.62 7.16 -13.75
N ARG A 50 9.72 7.53 -12.84
CA ARG A 50 8.94 6.58 -12.05
C ARG A 50 8.12 5.70 -12.98
N LEU A 51 8.21 4.38 -12.79
CA LEU A 51 7.37 3.45 -13.52
C LEU A 51 5.91 3.62 -13.07
N MET A 52 5.07 4.08 -13.98
CA MET A 52 3.62 4.12 -13.79
C MET A 52 3.01 2.86 -14.40
N VAL A 53 2.26 2.11 -13.60
CA VAL A 53 1.62 0.85 -14.04
C VAL A 53 0.11 0.96 -14.02
N SER A 54 -0.57 0.27 -14.94
CA SER A 54 -1.99 -0.03 -14.78
C SER A 54 -2.14 -1.11 -13.73
N VAL A 55 -2.73 -0.77 -12.57
CA VAL A 55 -2.82 -1.68 -11.43
C VAL A 55 -3.62 -2.91 -11.79
N GLU A 56 -4.83 -2.76 -12.33
CA GLU A 56 -5.67 -3.87 -12.74
C GLU A 56 -4.95 -4.81 -13.74
N ALA A 57 -4.32 -4.26 -14.78
CA ALA A 57 -3.66 -5.04 -15.81
C ALA A 57 -2.44 -5.80 -15.26
N GLU A 58 -1.59 -5.12 -14.49
CA GLU A 58 -0.36 -5.71 -13.99
C GLU A 58 -0.61 -6.64 -12.80
N LEU A 59 -1.59 -6.34 -11.94
CA LEU A 59 -2.02 -7.27 -10.90
C LEU A 59 -2.62 -8.53 -11.53
N SER A 60 -3.45 -8.39 -12.59
CA SER A 60 -3.95 -9.53 -13.37
C SER A 60 -2.83 -10.42 -13.93
N ARG A 61 -1.67 -9.85 -14.31
CA ARG A 61 -0.51 -10.62 -14.74
C ARG A 61 0.20 -11.29 -13.55
N ALA A 62 0.37 -10.57 -12.45
CA ALA A 62 1.03 -11.08 -11.25
C ALA A 62 0.27 -12.27 -10.64
N ILE A 63 -1.06 -12.19 -10.56
CA ILE A 63 -1.86 -13.24 -9.89
C ILE A 63 -1.88 -14.57 -10.66
N LYS A 64 -1.64 -14.57 -11.98
CA LYS A 64 -1.58 -15.79 -12.79
C LYS A 64 -0.50 -16.76 -12.30
N ARG A 65 0.61 -16.23 -11.76
CA ARG A 65 1.71 -17.02 -11.21
C ARG A 65 1.31 -17.82 -9.97
N ILE A 66 0.20 -17.43 -9.33
CA ILE A 66 -0.32 -18.01 -8.10
C ILE A 66 -1.71 -18.62 -8.32
N SER A 67 -1.98 -19.06 -9.56
CA SER A 67 -3.25 -19.67 -9.99
C SER A 67 -4.49 -18.78 -9.85
N GLY A 68 -4.30 -17.46 -9.74
CA GLY A 68 -5.38 -16.49 -9.79
C GLY A 68 -5.88 -16.28 -11.22
N VAL A 69 -7.19 -16.09 -11.36
CA VAL A 69 -7.86 -15.83 -12.65
C VAL A 69 -8.84 -14.66 -12.50
N ARG A 70 -9.06 -13.93 -13.59
CA ARG A 70 -10.11 -12.90 -13.62
C ARG A 70 -11.48 -13.56 -13.72
N ILE A 71 -12.44 -13.09 -12.95
CA ILE A 71 -13.79 -13.65 -12.94
C ILE A 71 -14.55 -13.37 -14.23
N ASP A 72 -14.32 -12.22 -14.87
CA ASP A 72 -14.89 -11.90 -16.19
C ASP A 72 -14.51 -12.91 -17.27
N SER A 73 -13.32 -13.51 -17.18
CA SER A 73 -12.87 -14.57 -18.08
C SER A 73 -13.59 -15.91 -17.87
N ILE A 74 -14.24 -16.09 -16.71
CA ILE A 74 -15.04 -17.28 -16.38
C ILE A 74 -16.51 -17.04 -16.71
N LEU A 75 -17.08 -15.92 -16.22
CA LEU A 75 -18.51 -15.64 -16.31
C LEU A 75 -18.91 -14.96 -17.64
N GLY A 76 -17.96 -14.35 -18.34
CA GLY A 76 -18.25 -13.46 -19.46
C GLY A 76 -19.03 -12.22 -18.98
N LYS A 77 -19.87 -11.67 -19.87
CA LYS A 77 -20.67 -10.48 -19.57
C LYS A 77 -21.87 -10.85 -18.69
N THR A 78 -21.89 -10.35 -17.46
CA THR A 78 -23.02 -10.51 -16.52
C THR A 78 -23.81 -9.21 -16.38
N ALA A 79 -25.11 -9.32 -16.06
CA ALA A 79 -25.93 -8.15 -15.71
C ALA A 79 -25.62 -7.63 -14.30
N GLU A 80 -25.22 -8.53 -13.41
CA GLU A 80 -24.83 -8.22 -12.04
C GLU A 80 -23.34 -7.89 -11.97
N LYS A 81 -22.95 -6.97 -11.09
CA LYS A 81 -21.53 -6.75 -10.77
C LYS A 81 -20.98 -7.96 -10.03
N ASN A 82 -19.75 -8.32 -10.35
CA ASN A 82 -18.99 -9.38 -9.72
C ASN A 82 -17.64 -8.83 -9.25
N ALA A 83 -16.91 -9.68 -8.54
CA ALA A 83 -15.60 -9.40 -8.01
C ALA A 83 -14.55 -9.61 -9.11
N ASP A 84 -13.36 -9.03 -8.96
CA ASP A 84 -12.36 -9.11 -10.03
C ASP A 84 -11.66 -10.47 -10.17
N PHE A 85 -11.31 -11.11 -9.04
CA PHE A 85 -10.42 -12.28 -9.05
C PHE A 85 -10.94 -13.50 -8.28
N LEU A 86 -10.64 -14.68 -8.80
CA LEU A 86 -10.85 -15.97 -8.15
C LEU A 86 -9.50 -16.69 -7.97
N PHE A 87 -9.29 -17.20 -6.76
CA PHE A 87 -8.17 -18.08 -6.42
C PHE A 87 -8.74 -19.41 -5.89
N ASP A 88 -9.21 -20.24 -6.81
CA ASP A 88 -10.02 -21.42 -6.46
C ASP A 88 -9.25 -22.41 -5.56
N ARG A 89 -7.94 -22.59 -5.80
CA ARG A 89 -7.06 -23.44 -4.97
C ARG A 89 -6.90 -22.96 -3.53
N HIS A 90 -7.17 -21.68 -3.28
CA HIS A 90 -7.04 -21.06 -1.96
C HIS A 90 -8.40 -20.75 -1.33
N SER A 91 -9.51 -21.11 -2.00
CA SER A 91 -10.87 -20.75 -1.60
C SER A 91 -11.03 -19.24 -1.34
N VAL A 92 -10.46 -18.39 -2.22
CA VAL A 92 -10.55 -16.92 -2.10
C VAL A 92 -11.24 -16.31 -3.31
N ILE A 93 -12.16 -15.39 -3.06
CA ILE A 93 -12.70 -14.42 -4.04
C ILE A 93 -12.20 -13.04 -3.63
N ALA A 94 -11.55 -12.33 -4.54
CA ALA A 94 -10.97 -11.02 -4.26
C ALA A 94 -11.54 -9.91 -5.14
N GLU A 95 -11.79 -8.76 -4.53
CA GLU A 95 -12.18 -7.53 -5.23
C GLU A 95 -11.05 -6.50 -5.16
N LEU A 96 -10.72 -5.89 -6.30
CA LEU A 96 -9.78 -4.79 -6.42
C LEU A 96 -10.52 -3.45 -6.33
N LYS A 97 -9.99 -2.55 -5.52
CA LYS A 97 -10.42 -1.15 -5.46
C LYS A 97 -9.22 -0.22 -5.50
N GLU A 98 -9.24 0.69 -6.46
CA GLU A 98 -8.18 1.68 -6.64
C GLU A 98 -8.63 3.03 -6.06
N LEU A 99 -7.84 3.56 -5.12
CA LEU A 99 -7.97 4.92 -4.60
C LEU A 99 -7.17 5.85 -5.50
N GLU A 100 -7.88 6.61 -6.33
CA GLU A 100 -7.31 7.58 -7.26
C GLU A 100 -7.50 9.02 -6.74
N VAL A 101 -6.80 9.98 -7.35
CA VAL A 101 -6.80 11.41 -6.96
C VAL A 101 -8.22 11.99 -6.90
N ASP A 102 -9.00 11.76 -7.95
CA ASP A 102 -10.28 12.45 -8.17
C ASP A 102 -11.41 11.95 -7.25
N GLN A 103 -11.25 10.74 -6.69
CA GLN A 103 -12.30 10.11 -5.89
C GLN A 103 -12.42 10.70 -4.48
N ILE A 104 -11.38 11.41 -4.00
CA ILE A 104 -11.31 11.90 -2.60
C ILE A 104 -11.15 13.42 -2.56
N ALA A 105 -10.49 14.05 -3.53
CA ALA A 105 -10.23 15.49 -3.55
C ALA A 105 -11.38 16.35 -4.12
N SER A 106 -12.63 15.89 -4.06
CA SER A 106 -13.77 16.69 -4.55
C SER A 106 -13.84 18.06 -3.85
N ASP A 107 -14.30 19.10 -4.55
CA ASP A 107 -14.44 20.46 -3.98
C ASP A 107 -15.22 20.45 -2.66
N ARG A 108 -16.31 19.67 -2.61
CA ARG A 108 -17.12 19.48 -1.40
C ARG A 108 -16.36 18.84 -0.23
N PHE A 109 -15.40 17.96 -0.53
CA PHE A 109 -14.54 17.36 0.49
C PHE A 109 -13.57 18.41 1.04
N MET A 110 -12.95 19.20 0.14
CA MET A 110 -12.06 20.28 0.51
C MET A 110 -12.77 21.35 1.34
N GLU A 111 -14.00 21.73 0.98
CA GLU A 111 -14.84 22.64 1.76
C GLU A 111 -15.06 22.15 3.20
N LYS A 112 -15.29 20.84 3.39
CA LYS A 112 -15.46 20.26 4.72
C LYS A 112 -14.17 20.26 5.52
N CYS A 113 -13.03 19.91 4.90
CA CYS A 113 -11.71 20.03 5.53
C CYS A 113 -11.44 21.47 5.95
N THR A 114 -11.70 22.44 5.07
CA THR A 114 -11.54 23.86 5.35
C THR A 114 -12.46 24.31 6.49
N ALA A 115 -13.72 23.86 6.53
CA ALA A 115 -14.65 24.21 7.61
C ALA A 115 -14.17 23.69 8.98
N ILE A 116 -13.65 22.45 9.04
CA ILE A 116 -13.07 21.89 10.26
C ILE A 116 -11.84 22.71 10.68
N TYR A 117 -10.92 22.98 9.75
CA TYR A 117 -9.73 23.78 10.00
C TYR A 117 -10.06 25.19 10.49
N GLU A 118 -10.96 25.90 9.81
CA GLU A 118 -11.38 27.26 10.17
C GLU A 118 -12.04 27.32 11.55
N ARG A 119 -12.84 26.32 11.90
CA ARG A 119 -13.43 26.22 13.23
C ARG A 119 -12.35 26.12 14.31
N TYR A 120 -11.42 25.18 14.19
CA TYR A 120 -10.32 25.03 15.15
C TYR A 120 -9.37 26.23 15.19
N ARG A 121 -9.17 26.90 14.04
CA ARG A 121 -8.44 28.17 13.95
C ARG A 121 -9.13 29.26 14.75
N SER A 122 -10.45 29.42 14.57
CA SER A 122 -11.25 30.44 15.26
C SER A 122 -11.33 30.19 16.77
N GLU A 123 -11.26 28.93 17.20
CA GLU A 123 -11.20 28.53 18.61
C GLU A 123 -9.80 28.69 19.24
N GLY A 124 -8.78 29.11 18.47
CA GLY A 124 -7.41 29.29 18.95
C GLY A 124 -6.70 27.98 19.31
N LYS A 125 -7.18 26.84 18.79
CA LYS A 125 -6.68 25.50 19.13
C LYS A 125 -5.56 25.00 18.22
N LEU A 126 -5.22 25.73 17.16
CA LEU A 126 -4.16 25.37 16.23
C LEU A 126 -2.85 26.08 16.59
N SER A 127 -1.78 25.30 16.68
CA SER A 127 -0.41 25.78 16.97
C SER A 127 0.21 26.56 15.81
N HIS A 128 -0.25 26.31 14.57
CA HIS A 128 0.29 26.91 13.36
C HIS A 128 -0.82 27.33 12.40
N GLN A 129 -0.62 28.45 11.71
CA GLN A 129 -1.50 28.92 10.64
C GLN A 129 -0.90 28.52 9.28
N ALA A 130 -1.61 27.66 8.56
CA ALA A 130 -1.35 27.41 7.15
C ALA A 130 -1.94 28.56 6.30
N PHE A 131 -1.18 29.05 5.33
CA PHE A 131 -1.61 30.02 4.33
C PHE A 131 -1.62 29.36 2.94
N GLY A 132 -2.72 29.53 2.19
CA GLY A 132 -2.88 28.97 0.84
C GLY A 132 -3.29 27.49 0.82
N THR A 133 -3.20 26.85 -0.35
CA THR A 133 -3.51 25.42 -0.53
C THR A 133 -2.33 24.57 -0.04
N VAL A 134 -2.37 24.20 1.24
CA VAL A 134 -1.33 23.38 1.88
C VAL A 134 -1.83 21.96 2.09
N ARG A 135 -0.98 20.95 1.85
CA ARG A 135 -1.27 19.57 2.28
C ARG A 135 -1.36 19.56 3.79
N LEU A 136 -2.55 19.23 4.30
CA LEU A 136 -2.81 19.28 5.72
C LEU A 136 -2.17 18.07 6.40
N SER A 137 -1.02 18.27 7.05
CA SER A 137 -0.46 17.28 7.98
C SER A 137 -1.23 17.39 9.29
N THR A 138 -1.71 16.26 9.81
CA THR A 138 -2.34 16.18 11.14
C THR A 138 -1.33 16.07 12.28
N GLU A 139 -0.04 16.02 11.97
CA GLU A 139 1.02 15.94 12.96
C GLU A 139 1.13 17.23 13.78
N GLY A 140 1.20 17.08 15.10
CA GLY A 140 1.26 18.21 16.03
C GLY A 140 -0.06 18.99 16.18
N LEU A 141 -1.16 18.53 15.56
CA LEU A 141 -2.49 19.10 15.73
C LEU A 141 -3.27 18.40 16.85
N PRO A 142 -4.31 19.04 17.44
CA PRO A 142 -5.14 18.42 18.47
C PRO A 142 -5.70 17.06 18.05
N GLU A 143 -5.78 16.11 18.98
CA GLU A 143 -6.29 14.76 18.68
C GLU A 143 -7.75 14.79 18.17
N GLU A 144 -8.57 15.68 18.74
CA GLU A 144 -9.95 15.89 18.32
C GLU A 144 -10.05 16.37 16.87
N PHE A 145 -9.15 17.27 16.45
CA PHE A 145 -9.05 17.72 15.06
C PHE A 145 -8.65 16.56 14.14
N THR A 146 -7.62 15.81 14.54
CA THR A 146 -7.11 14.67 13.76
C THR A 146 -8.18 13.61 13.55
N ARG A 147 -8.98 13.33 14.59
CA ARG A 147 -10.10 12.38 14.53
C ARG A 147 -11.19 12.83 13.58
N GLU A 148 -11.57 14.10 13.62
CA GLU A 148 -12.65 14.62 12.77
C GLU A 148 -12.25 14.65 11.29
N ILE A 149 -10.99 14.99 11.00
CA ILE A 149 -10.43 14.85 9.65
C ILE A 149 -10.42 13.37 9.23
N ALA A 150 -9.99 12.45 10.10
CA ALA A 150 -9.99 11.02 9.80
C ALA A 150 -11.42 10.49 9.54
N ASP A 151 -12.42 10.93 10.32
CA ASP A 151 -13.83 10.58 10.12
C ASP A 151 -14.37 11.08 8.77
N LEU A 152 -13.97 12.28 8.35
CA LEU A 152 -14.34 12.84 7.05
C LEU A 152 -13.79 11.97 5.90
N TYR A 153 -12.55 11.52 6.01
CA TYR A 153 -11.92 10.59 5.06
C TYR A 153 -12.48 9.15 5.13
N ALA A 154 -13.02 8.73 6.27
CA ALA A 154 -13.57 7.38 6.43
C ALA A 154 -14.84 7.15 5.59
N VAL A 155 -15.57 8.21 5.24
CA VAL A 155 -16.81 8.13 4.44
C VAL A 155 -16.59 7.57 3.03
N PRO A 156 -15.69 8.13 2.18
CA PRO A 156 -15.43 7.56 0.86
C PRO A 156 -14.91 6.13 0.93
N ILE A 157 -14.04 5.82 1.90
CA ILE A 157 -13.53 4.46 2.12
C ILE A 157 -14.66 3.48 2.46
N SER A 158 -15.63 3.89 3.30
CA SER A 158 -16.81 3.06 3.62
C SER A 158 -17.61 2.66 2.36
N ARG A 159 -17.77 3.58 1.41
CA ARG A 159 -18.47 3.30 0.14
C ARG A 159 -17.72 2.28 -0.72
N VAL A 160 -16.39 2.41 -0.77
CA VAL A 160 -15.50 1.48 -1.47
C VAL A 160 -15.63 0.08 -0.86
N ILE A 161 -15.58 -0.02 0.47
CA ILE A 161 -15.76 -1.28 1.22
C ILE A 161 -17.15 -1.89 0.94
N ARG A 162 -18.22 -1.09 1.00
CA ARG A 162 -19.59 -1.56 0.73
C ARG A 162 -19.73 -2.14 -0.68
N SER A 163 -19.21 -1.44 -1.69
CA SER A 163 -19.23 -1.94 -3.07
C SER A 163 -18.49 -3.28 -3.19
N ALA A 164 -17.33 -3.40 -2.54
CA ALA A 164 -16.57 -4.64 -2.57
C ALA A 164 -17.30 -5.80 -1.88
N ASP A 165 -17.91 -5.55 -0.72
CA ASP A 165 -18.72 -6.55 -0.01
C ASP A 165 -19.85 -7.09 -0.90
N GLU A 166 -20.58 -6.19 -1.57
CA GLU A 166 -21.67 -6.54 -2.48
C GLU A 166 -21.19 -7.35 -3.69
N GLN A 167 -20.04 -6.98 -4.28
CA GLN A 167 -19.46 -7.69 -5.42
C GLN A 167 -18.96 -9.08 -5.04
N ILE A 168 -18.31 -9.23 -3.89
CA ILE A 168 -17.89 -10.54 -3.37
C ILE A 168 -19.12 -11.42 -3.11
N LYS A 169 -20.14 -10.88 -2.44
CA LYS A 169 -21.42 -11.58 -2.20
C LYS A 169 -22.07 -12.06 -3.49
N SER A 170 -22.14 -11.18 -4.49
CA SER A 170 -22.70 -11.48 -5.80
C SER A 170 -21.93 -12.61 -6.49
N THR A 171 -20.60 -12.53 -6.48
CA THR A 171 -19.72 -13.51 -7.10
C THR A 171 -19.84 -14.90 -6.48
N ARG A 172 -19.87 -14.99 -5.13
CA ARG A 172 -20.07 -16.26 -4.43
C ARG A 172 -21.33 -16.97 -4.92
N ARG A 173 -22.42 -16.22 -5.13
CA ARG A 173 -23.68 -16.75 -5.67
C ARG A 173 -23.53 -17.16 -7.14
N LEU A 174 -22.94 -16.30 -7.98
CA LEU A 174 -22.81 -16.56 -9.42
C LEU A 174 -21.92 -17.77 -9.74
N LEU A 175 -20.90 -18.04 -8.93
CA LEU A 175 -19.96 -19.14 -9.14
C LEU A 175 -20.28 -20.40 -8.31
N ASP A 176 -21.36 -20.38 -7.51
CA ASP A 176 -21.68 -21.42 -6.52
C ASP A 176 -20.47 -21.75 -5.62
N ARG A 177 -19.89 -20.69 -5.02
CA ARG A 177 -18.68 -20.73 -4.18
C ARG A 177 -18.95 -20.13 -2.81
N SER A 178 -19.98 -20.64 -2.13
CA SER A 178 -20.39 -20.16 -0.80
C SER A 178 -19.32 -20.35 0.29
N GLY A 179 -18.41 -21.32 0.12
CA GLY A 179 -17.30 -21.58 1.03
C GLY A 179 -16.06 -20.69 0.84
N HIS A 180 -16.01 -19.87 -0.21
CA HIS A 180 -14.83 -19.04 -0.49
C HIS A 180 -14.79 -17.80 0.39
N LEU A 181 -13.64 -17.52 0.99
CA LEU A 181 -13.38 -16.32 1.78
C LEU A 181 -13.25 -15.10 0.88
N GLY A 182 -13.72 -13.95 1.35
CA GLY A 182 -13.65 -12.69 0.62
C GLY A 182 -12.41 -11.90 0.98
N LEU A 183 -11.72 -11.39 -0.03
CA LEU A 183 -10.55 -10.54 0.14
C LEU A 183 -10.80 -9.17 -0.51
N LEU A 184 -10.70 -8.11 0.27
CA LEU A 184 -10.61 -6.75 -0.29
C LEU A 184 -9.14 -6.46 -0.60
N ILE A 185 -8.84 -6.15 -1.86
CA ILE A 185 -7.54 -5.62 -2.30
C ILE A 185 -7.74 -4.12 -2.55
N LEU A 186 -7.29 -3.29 -1.62
CA LEU A 186 -7.36 -1.84 -1.72
C LEU A 186 -5.99 -1.27 -2.10
N VAL A 187 -5.96 -0.44 -3.13
CA VAL A 187 -4.71 0.07 -3.67
C VAL A 187 -4.73 1.58 -3.68
N ASN A 188 -3.74 2.22 -3.04
CA ASN A 188 -3.50 3.63 -3.30
C ASN A 188 -2.78 3.76 -4.65
N ASN A 189 -3.52 4.15 -5.68
CA ASN A 189 -3.04 4.37 -7.04
C ASN A 189 -2.96 5.87 -7.33
N GLY A 190 -2.01 6.54 -6.70
CA GLY A 190 -1.77 7.97 -6.95
C GLY A 190 -2.57 8.94 -6.09
N ASN A 191 -3.38 8.47 -5.13
CA ASN A 191 -4.08 9.36 -4.20
C ASN A 191 -3.10 10.04 -3.23
N THR A 192 -2.97 11.35 -3.34
CA THR A 192 -2.10 12.17 -2.49
C THR A 192 -2.79 12.68 -1.22
N ALA A 193 -4.12 12.64 -1.17
CA ALA A 193 -4.92 13.17 -0.08
C ALA A 193 -4.91 12.27 1.16
N LEU A 194 -4.71 10.96 0.97
CA LEU A 194 -4.76 9.96 2.04
C LEU A 194 -3.42 9.26 2.28
N ASP A 195 -2.78 9.61 3.40
CA ASP A 195 -1.65 8.83 3.90
C ASP A 195 -2.06 7.38 4.24
N PRO A 196 -1.14 6.40 4.09
CA PRO A 196 -1.39 4.99 4.40
C PRO A 196 -2.06 4.76 5.76
N LYS A 197 -1.62 5.48 6.80
CA LYS A 197 -2.16 5.39 8.15
C LYS A 197 -3.66 5.71 8.23
N HIS A 198 -4.14 6.68 7.46
CA HIS A 198 -5.55 7.06 7.46
C HIS A 198 -6.41 6.01 6.75
N VAL A 199 -5.89 5.41 5.68
CA VAL A 199 -6.56 4.29 4.99
C VAL A 199 -6.67 3.10 5.93
N ILE A 200 -5.56 2.70 6.56
CA ILE A 200 -5.51 1.53 7.44
C ILE A 200 -6.38 1.74 8.70
N TRP A 201 -6.38 2.95 9.27
CA TRP A 201 -7.30 3.30 10.35
C TRP A 201 -8.76 3.20 9.91
N SER A 202 -9.10 3.70 8.72
CA SER A 202 -10.47 3.64 8.16
C SER A 202 -10.91 2.19 7.92
N LEU A 203 -10.01 1.34 7.42
CA LEU A 203 -10.25 -0.10 7.27
C LEU A 203 -10.57 -0.74 8.62
N GLY A 204 -9.75 -0.49 9.65
CA GLY A 204 -9.98 -1.02 10.99
C GLY A 204 -11.32 -0.56 11.60
N ARG A 205 -11.68 0.71 11.39
CA ARG A 205 -12.95 1.27 11.85
C ARG A 205 -14.16 0.58 11.23
N HIS A 206 -14.17 0.39 9.91
CA HIS A 206 -15.32 -0.14 9.17
C HIS A 206 -15.40 -1.67 9.16
N LEU A 207 -14.25 -2.36 9.14
CA LEU A 207 -14.19 -3.82 9.13
C LEU A 207 -14.14 -4.44 10.53
N GLY A 208 -14.13 -3.62 11.59
CA GLY A 208 -14.10 -4.09 12.98
C GLY A 208 -15.40 -4.73 13.47
N GLY A 209 -16.55 -4.37 12.89
CA GLY A 209 -17.87 -4.92 13.25
C GLY A 209 -18.43 -5.90 12.21
N ALA A 210 -19.71 -6.26 12.29
CA ALA A 210 -20.35 -7.23 11.40
C ALA A 210 -20.96 -6.65 10.10
N GLU A 211 -20.78 -5.34 9.83
CA GLU A 211 -21.47 -4.62 8.73
C GLU A 211 -21.16 -5.17 7.33
N PHE A 212 -19.93 -5.64 7.12
CA PHE A 212 -19.44 -6.14 5.82
C PHE A 212 -19.10 -7.63 5.92
N PRO A 213 -20.09 -8.54 6.04
CA PRO A 213 -19.84 -9.94 6.38
C PRO A 213 -19.16 -10.74 5.27
N ASN A 214 -19.08 -10.21 4.04
CA ASN A 214 -18.50 -10.90 2.91
C ASN A 214 -16.99 -10.66 2.76
N ILE A 215 -16.41 -9.71 3.49
CA ILE A 215 -14.97 -9.41 3.46
C ILE A 215 -14.29 -10.06 4.66
N ASN A 216 -13.50 -11.11 4.46
CA ASN A 216 -12.84 -11.85 5.53
C ASN A 216 -11.48 -11.23 5.92
N SER A 217 -10.72 -10.82 4.90
CA SER A 217 -9.41 -10.20 5.03
C SER A 217 -9.30 -8.99 4.11
N VAL A 218 -8.31 -8.13 4.39
CA VAL A 218 -7.94 -7.00 3.57
C VAL A 218 -6.46 -7.02 3.27
N VAL A 219 -6.11 -6.62 2.05
CA VAL A 219 -4.78 -6.20 1.64
C VAL A 219 -4.86 -4.73 1.24
N PHE A 220 -3.98 -3.91 1.78
CA PHE A 220 -3.77 -2.54 1.34
C PHE A 220 -2.34 -2.36 0.87
N PHE A 221 -2.13 -1.76 -0.30
CA PHE A 221 -0.79 -1.37 -0.73
C PHE A 221 -0.78 -0.08 -1.54
N THR A 222 0.40 0.51 -1.66
CA THR A 222 0.64 1.69 -2.48
C THR A 222 1.29 1.29 -3.80
N VAL A 223 0.85 1.86 -4.92
CA VAL A 223 1.48 1.73 -6.24
C VAL A 223 1.37 3.07 -6.97
N ASN A 224 2.33 3.39 -7.84
CA ASN A 224 2.39 4.69 -8.53
C ASN A 224 2.49 5.92 -7.59
N MET A 225 2.57 5.67 -6.28
CA MET A 225 2.69 6.63 -5.20
C MET A 225 3.60 6.03 -4.13
N PRO A 226 4.93 6.13 -4.28
CA PRO A 226 5.84 5.69 -3.24
C PRO A 226 5.62 6.53 -1.98
N VAL A 227 5.98 5.96 -0.84
CA VAL A 227 5.91 6.61 0.46
C VAL A 227 7.29 7.11 0.88
N GLU A 228 7.29 8.12 1.73
CA GLU A 228 8.45 8.64 2.44
C GLU A 228 8.35 8.13 3.89
N SER A 229 9.50 7.80 4.47
CA SER A 229 9.66 7.41 5.86
C SER A 229 10.92 8.04 6.42
N ASP A 230 10.82 8.62 7.61
CA ASP A 230 11.97 9.15 8.35
C ASP A 230 12.78 8.02 9.02
N GLU A 231 12.25 6.80 9.06
CA GLU A 231 12.86 5.63 9.71
C GLU A 231 13.58 4.69 8.74
N VAL A 232 13.32 4.84 7.43
CA VAL A 232 13.83 3.91 6.41
C VAL A 232 14.74 4.67 5.44
N GLU A 233 16.05 4.46 5.59
CA GLU A 233 17.03 4.90 4.60
C GLU A 233 17.06 3.92 3.42
N LEU A 234 16.64 4.37 2.25
CA LEU A 234 16.70 3.58 1.02
C LEU A 234 18.10 3.65 0.39
N LEU A 235 18.55 2.51 -0.13
CA LEU A 235 19.77 2.46 -0.93
C LEU A 235 19.47 2.89 -2.37
N GLY A 236 20.07 3.98 -2.84
CA GLY A 236 19.95 4.42 -4.22
C GLY A 236 18.58 5.05 -4.57
N GLU A 237 18.13 4.89 -5.81
CA GLU A 237 16.91 5.50 -6.34
C GLU A 237 15.65 4.65 -6.12
N MET A 238 15.59 3.89 -5.03
CA MET A 238 14.45 3.00 -4.77
C MET A 238 13.19 3.78 -4.37
N ASP A 239 12.05 3.23 -4.78
CA ASP A 239 10.71 3.64 -4.40
C ASP A 239 10.21 2.74 -3.27
N LEU A 240 9.94 3.31 -2.09
CA LEU A 240 9.36 2.58 -0.97
C LEU A 240 7.86 2.46 -1.15
N HIS A 241 7.35 1.25 -1.06
CA HIS A 241 5.92 0.95 -1.14
C HIS A 241 5.44 0.22 0.12
N VAL A 242 4.24 0.56 0.58
CA VAL A 242 3.60 -0.09 1.72
C VAL A 242 2.89 -1.35 1.25
N TRP A 243 3.02 -2.42 2.02
CA TRP A 243 2.14 -3.58 1.95
C TRP A 243 1.58 -3.92 3.32
N TYR A 244 0.27 -3.80 3.48
CA TYR A 244 -0.47 -4.12 4.69
C TYR A 244 -1.44 -5.27 4.40
N SER A 245 -1.48 -6.26 5.28
CA SER A 245 -2.49 -7.32 5.25
C SER A 245 -3.05 -7.56 6.65
N ALA A 246 -4.36 -7.79 6.73
CA ALA A 246 -5.01 -8.11 8.00
C ALA A 246 -6.25 -8.99 7.79
N GLY A 247 -6.46 -9.91 8.72
CA GLY A 247 -7.72 -10.65 8.88
C GLY A 247 -8.59 -10.04 9.97
N ARG A 248 -9.90 -10.27 9.90
CA ARG A 248 -10.85 -9.80 10.92
C ARG A 248 -10.90 -10.77 12.10
N ARG A 249 -11.15 -10.26 13.31
CA ARG A 249 -11.07 -11.07 14.54
C ARG A 249 -12.17 -12.11 14.66
N GLU A 250 -13.39 -11.77 14.25
CA GLU A 250 -14.60 -12.58 14.40
C GLU A 250 -14.95 -13.39 13.14
N PHE A 251 -14.06 -13.41 12.14
CA PHE A 251 -14.28 -14.06 10.86
C PHE A 251 -13.15 -15.05 10.58
N ASP A 252 -13.47 -16.08 9.82
CA ASP A 252 -12.44 -16.90 9.17
C ASP A 252 -11.52 -16.00 8.36
N ARG A 253 -10.23 -16.28 8.41
CA ARG A 253 -9.19 -15.46 7.80
C ARG A 253 -8.64 -16.14 6.57
N VAL A 254 -8.41 -15.36 5.53
CA VAL A 254 -7.59 -15.80 4.41
C VAL A 254 -6.22 -16.22 4.93
N GLU A 255 -5.74 -17.37 4.48
CA GLU A 255 -4.49 -17.96 4.97
C GLU A 255 -3.30 -17.01 4.78
N GLU A 256 -2.49 -16.85 5.84
CA GLU A 256 -1.32 -15.98 5.81
C GLU A 256 -0.33 -16.37 4.70
N HIS A 257 -0.19 -17.68 4.45
CA HIS A 257 0.65 -18.18 3.36
C HIS A 257 0.20 -17.67 1.99
N PHE A 258 -1.11 -17.60 1.74
CA PHE A 258 -1.65 -17.06 0.50
C PHE A 258 -1.41 -15.55 0.39
N LEU A 259 -1.61 -14.79 1.48
CA LEU A 259 -1.37 -13.34 1.49
C LEU A 259 0.10 -13.01 1.22
N GLU A 260 1.01 -13.79 1.78
CA GLU A 260 2.45 -13.70 1.52
C GLU A 260 2.82 -14.08 0.09
N LEU A 261 2.15 -15.09 -0.48
CA LEU A 261 2.34 -15.51 -1.86
C LEU A 261 1.86 -14.41 -2.84
N LEU A 262 0.71 -13.79 -2.56
CA LEU A 262 0.18 -12.65 -3.31
C LEU A 262 1.15 -11.46 -3.27
N ARG A 263 1.66 -11.11 -2.09
CA ARG A 263 2.66 -10.06 -1.89
C ARG A 263 3.91 -10.31 -2.73
N LYS A 264 4.53 -11.48 -2.57
CA LYS A 264 5.74 -11.87 -3.30
C LYS A 264 5.52 -11.85 -4.81
N SER A 265 4.37 -12.34 -5.28
CA SER A 265 4.05 -12.35 -6.70
C SER A 265 3.95 -10.93 -7.26
N TRP A 266 3.29 -10.03 -6.54
CA TRP A 266 3.15 -8.63 -6.93
C TRP A 266 4.50 -7.91 -7.02
N PHE A 267 5.32 -7.95 -5.96
CA PHE A 267 6.60 -7.24 -5.96
C PHE A 267 7.63 -7.87 -6.90
N SER A 268 7.63 -9.20 -7.06
CA SER A 268 8.45 -9.86 -8.09
C SER A 268 8.04 -9.43 -9.50
N HIS A 269 6.74 -9.26 -9.73
CA HIS A 269 6.23 -8.76 -11.00
C HIS A 269 6.66 -7.32 -11.26
N LEU A 270 6.49 -6.40 -10.28
CA LEU A 270 6.96 -5.02 -10.40
C LEU A 270 8.49 -4.93 -10.66
N ALA A 271 9.29 -5.71 -9.92
CA ALA A 271 10.73 -5.77 -10.15
C ALA A 271 11.07 -6.25 -11.57
N SER A 272 10.29 -7.19 -12.14
CA SER A 272 10.48 -7.65 -13.51
C SER A 272 10.13 -6.61 -14.59
N LEU A 273 9.33 -5.60 -14.24
CA LEU A 273 9.06 -4.43 -15.08
C LEU A 273 10.16 -3.35 -14.97
N GLY A 274 11.20 -3.59 -14.17
CA GLY A 274 12.29 -2.64 -13.94
C GLY A 274 11.99 -1.61 -12.85
N ALA A 275 10.94 -1.80 -12.05
CA ALA A 275 10.62 -0.90 -10.96
C ALA A 275 11.64 -1.07 -9.81
N PRO A 276 12.32 0.00 -9.35
CA PRO A 276 13.27 -0.07 -8.25
C PRO A 276 12.53 -0.09 -6.92
N VAL A 277 11.84 -1.19 -6.59
CA VAL A 277 10.89 -1.22 -5.47
C VAL A 277 11.53 -1.77 -4.20
N ALA A 278 11.40 -1.01 -3.11
CA ALA A 278 11.54 -1.50 -1.76
C ALA A 278 10.14 -1.63 -1.13
N GLU A 279 9.95 -2.64 -0.29
CA GLU A 279 8.67 -2.86 0.39
C GLU A 279 8.82 -2.66 1.90
N LEU A 280 7.78 -2.09 2.50
CA LEU A 280 7.63 -2.03 3.95
C LEU A 280 6.44 -2.91 4.36
N PRO A 281 6.68 -3.97 5.16
CA PRO A 281 5.60 -4.67 5.84
C PRO A 281 4.87 -3.70 6.77
N GLY A 282 3.56 -3.54 6.61
CA GLY A 282 2.75 -2.57 7.34
C GLY A 282 2.45 -2.97 8.79
N ALA A 283 3.46 -3.22 9.62
CA ALA A 283 3.21 -3.32 11.06
C ALA A 283 2.69 -1.97 11.57
N MET A 284 1.64 -1.97 12.41
CA MET A 284 0.93 -0.74 12.83
C MET A 284 1.85 0.34 13.42
N ASP A 285 2.93 -0.06 14.08
CA ASP A 285 3.88 0.85 14.71
C ASP A 285 4.74 1.59 13.68
N GLN A 286 5.07 0.94 12.56
CA GLN A 286 5.88 1.51 11.46
C GLN A 286 5.05 2.42 10.54
N LEU A 287 3.72 2.38 10.61
CA LEU A 287 2.84 3.18 9.75
C LEU A 287 2.76 4.65 10.18
N ARG A 288 3.15 5.00 11.41
CA ARG A 288 2.97 6.35 11.97
C ARG A 288 3.84 7.39 11.28
N SER A 289 5.04 6.99 10.85
CA SER A 289 6.03 7.83 10.17
C SER A 289 5.84 7.91 8.65
N LEU A 290 4.94 7.11 8.07
CA LEU A 290 4.77 7.03 6.62
C LEU A 290 3.89 8.14 6.07
N ARG A 291 4.35 8.74 4.97
CA ARG A 291 3.63 9.78 4.22
C ARG A 291 3.68 9.45 2.74
N ASN A 292 2.62 9.72 1.98
CA ASN A 292 2.74 9.63 0.51
C ASN A 292 3.79 10.63 0.02
N SER A 293 4.69 10.20 -0.86
CA SER A 293 5.67 11.10 -1.48
C SER A 293 4.98 12.22 -2.23
N ARG A 294 5.61 13.40 -2.30
CA ARG A 294 5.09 14.46 -3.17
C ARG A 294 5.13 13.97 -4.62
N LYS A 295 4.12 14.31 -5.43
CA LYS A 295 4.27 14.23 -6.89
C LYS A 295 5.53 15.05 -7.24
N PRO A 296 6.44 14.52 -8.08
CA PRO A 296 7.43 15.40 -8.71
C PRO A 296 6.66 16.57 -9.31
N SER A 297 7.09 17.79 -9.01
CA SER A 297 6.60 18.97 -9.71
C SER A 297 6.81 18.73 -11.20
N GLU A 298 5.73 18.70 -11.98
CA GLU A 298 5.78 18.80 -13.44
C GLU A 298 6.42 20.14 -13.85
#